data_AF-A0A7T1HJ67-F1
#
_entry.id   AF-A0A7T1HJ67-F1
#
_cell.length_a   1.000
_cell.length_b   1.000
_cell.length_c   1.000
_cell.angle_alpha   90.00
_cell.angle_beta   90.00
_cell.angle_gamma   90.00
#
_symmetry.space_group_name_H-M   'P 1'
#
loop_
_entity.id
_entity.type
_entity.pdbx_description
1 polymer ?
#
loop_
_entity_poly.entity_id
_entity_poly.type
_entity_poly.pdbx_seq_one_letter_code
_entity_poly.pdbx_strand_id
1 'polypeptide(L)'
;MADLLLAAPPAPAADAAADADLDALLDAVTALKAQQKELEQQLEPLLEALNTAMASGHLDPSFSHNDWSFSHSPGRLTYDFPAAVQQIEKQLKAAKEAAIQQGSATEKRGNPFWTIRPPKTQPLPF
;
A
#
# COMPACT_ATOMS: atom_id res chain seq x y z
N MET A 1 1.82 30.22 -64.66
CA MET A 1 0.73 29.99 -63.71
C MET A 1 0.41 28.51 -63.78
N ALA A 2 0.91 27.73 -62.82
CA ALA A 2 0.14 27.19 -61.69
C ALA A 2 0.02 25.67 -61.95
N ASP A 3 0.13 24.75 -61.00
CA ASP A 3 0.54 24.78 -59.60
C ASP A 3 0.92 23.32 -59.28
N LEU A 4 1.89 23.12 -58.40
CA LEU A 4 2.50 21.84 -58.09
C LEU A 4 1.80 21.27 -56.84
N LEU A 5 0.83 20.36 -56.99
CA LEU A 5 0.24 19.65 -55.85
C LEU A 5 0.99 18.35 -55.58
N LEU A 6 1.99 18.44 -54.70
CA LEU A 6 2.59 17.29 -54.02
C LEU A 6 1.77 17.04 -52.74
N ALA A 7 0.98 15.97 -52.73
CA ALA A 7 0.24 15.54 -51.54
C ALA A 7 1.19 14.87 -50.52
N ALA A 8 1.19 15.39 -49.30
CA ALA A 8 1.84 14.80 -48.12
C ALA A 8 0.88 13.85 -47.37
N PRO A 9 1.38 12.85 -46.59
CA PRO A 9 0.58 11.72 -46.11
C PRO A 9 -0.24 12.03 -44.83
N PRO A 10 -1.23 11.19 -44.46
CA PRO A 10 -2.13 11.44 -43.34
C PRO A 10 -1.50 11.02 -42.01
N ALA A 11 -1.12 12.00 -41.19
CA ALA A 11 -0.65 11.78 -39.81
C ALA A 11 -1.66 12.13 -38.67
N PRO A 12 -2.77 12.89 -38.84
CA PRO A 12 -3.54 13.40 -37.68
C PRO A 12 -4.51 12.40 -37.04
N ALA A 13 -4.79 11.27 -37.68
CA ALA A 13 -5.78 10.30 -37.18
C ALA A 13 -5.21 9.35 -36.10
N ALA A 14 -3.88 9.14 -36.09
CA ALA A 14 -3.25 8.22 -35.14
C ALA A 14 -3.06 8.86 -33.75
N ASP A 15 -2.71 10.15 -33.68
CA ASP A 15 -2.59 10.88 -32.41
C ASP A 15 -3.95 11.07 -31.73
N ALA A 16 -5.01 11.39 -32.49
CA ALA A 16 -6.35 11.56 -31.92
C ALA A 16 -6.95 10.26 -31.35
N ALA A 17 -6.60 9.10 -31.94
CA ALA A 17 -6.98 7.80 -31.39
C ALA A 17 -6.21 7.47 -30.11
N ALA A 18 -4.92 7.81 -30.04
CA ALA A 18 -4.10 7.62 -28.85
C ALA A 18 -4.54 8.50 -27.67
N ASP A 19 -4.95 9.74 -27.94
CA ASP A 19 -5.51 10.65 -26.92
C ASP A 19 -6.87 10.15 -26.41
N ALA A 20 -7.74 9.64 -27.29
CA ALA A 20 -9.02 9.04 -26.89
C ALA A 20 -8.85 7.77 -26.04
N ASP A 21 -7.83 6.95 -26.34
CA ASP A 21 -7.48 5.77 -25.54
C ASP A 21 -6.95 6.16 -24.14
N LEU A 22 -6.21 7.28 -24.05
CA LEU A 22 -5.75 7.84 -22.77
C LEU A 22 -6.91 8.38 -21.93
N ASP A 23 -7.82 9.14 -22.53
CA ASP A 23 -9.00 9.67 -21.83
C ASP A 23 -9.88 8.53 -21.30
N ALA A 24 -10.13 7.49 -22.10
CA ALA A 24 -10.88 6.32 -21.67
C ALA A 24 -10.20 5.57 -20.50
N LEU A 25 -8.86 5.50 -20.50
CA LEU A 25 -8.10 4.94 -19.39
C LEU A 25 -8.26 5.77 -18.11
N LEU A 26 -8.17 7.10 -18.22
CA LEU A 26 -8.33 8.00 -17.07
C LEU A 26 -9.75 7.94 -16.49
N ASP A 27 -10.77 7.87 -17.35
CA ASP A 27 -12.16 7.69 -16.94
C ASP A 27 -12.37 6.34 -16.22
N ALA A 28 -11.80 5.26 -16.74
CA ALA A 28 -11.88 3.95 -16.10
C ALA A 28 -11.22 3.94 -14.71
N VAL A 29 -10.04 4.57 -14.57
CA VAL A 29 -9.32 4.65 -13.29
C VAL A 29 -10.09 5.48 -12.28
N THR A 30 -10.64 6.62 -12.70
CA THR A 30 -11.39 7.51 -11.80
C THR A 30 -12.71 6.88 -11.37
N ALA A 31 -13.43 6.19 -12.26
CA ALA A 31 -14.63 5.43 -11.94
C ALA A 31 -14.34 4.31 -10.92
N LEU A 32 -13.26 3.53 -11.12
CA LEU A 32 -12.85 2.50 -10.17
C LEU A 32 -12.45 3.08 -8.82
N LYS A 33 -11.85 4.28 -8.77
CA LYS A 33 -11.52 4.96 -7.52
C LYS A 33 -12.77 5.45 -6.80
N ALA A 34 -13.77 5.95 -7.53
CA ALA A 34 -15.05 6.32 -6.94
C ALA A 34 -15.76 5.10 -6.35
N GLN A 35 -15.77 3.98 -7.08
CA GLN A 35 -16.37 2.73 -6.60
C GLN A 35 -15.63 2.16 -5.38
N GLN A 36 -14.29 2.18 -5.35
CA GLN A 36 -13.50 1.81 -4.18
C GLN A 36 -13.92 2.62 -2.95
N LYS A 37 -14.01 3.94 -3.09
CA LYS A 37 -14.41 4.84 -2.00
C LYS A 37 -15.84 4.57 -1.53
N GLU A 38 -16.76 4.30 -2.45
CA GLU A 38 -18.14 3.97 -2.10
C GLU A 38 -18.22 2.65 -1.33
N LEU A 39 -17.50 1.62 -1.77
CA LEU A 39 -17.42 0.34 -1.05
C LEU A 39 -16.79 0.49 0.35
N GLU A 40 -15.74 1.31 0.47
CA GLU A 40 -15.14 1.64 1.77
C GLU A 40 -16.15 2.30 2.71
N GLN A 41 -16.92 3.27 2.21
CA GLN A 41 -17.98 3.93 2.98
C GLN A 41 -19.11 2.99 3.41
N GLN A 42 -19.46 2.00 2.57
CA GLN A 42 -20.44 0.98 2.93
C GLN A 42 -19.88 -0.04 3.93
N LEU A 43 -18.58 -0.34 3.86
CA LEU A 43 -17.92 -1.31 4.75
C LEU A 43 -17.73 -0.76 6.17
N GLU A 44 -17.42 0.52 6.31
CA GLU A 44 -17.16 1.18 7.60
C GLU A 44 -18.24 0.92 8.69
N PRO A 45 -19.55 1.15 8.44
CA PRO A 45 -20.58 0.87 9.44
C PRO A 45 -20.73 -0.64 9.76
N LEU A 46 -20.38 -1.53 8.83
CA LEU A 46 -20.41 -2.98 9.07
C LEU A 46 -19.27 -3.41 10.00
N LEU A 47 -18.09 -2.82 9.84
CA LEU A 47 -16.95 -3.05 10.74
C LEU A 47 -17.25 -2.52 12.15
N GLU A 48 -17.92 -1.37 12.27
CA GLU A 48 -18.34 -0.84 13.57
C GLU A 48 -19.39 -1.72 14.25
N ALA A 49 -20.32 -2.30 13.48
CA ALA A 49 -21.25 -3.29 14.00
C ALA A 49 -20.53 -4.57 14.47
N LEU A 50 -19.50 -5.02 13.75
CA LEU A 50 -18.65 -6.14 14.16
C LEU A 50 -17.94 -5.86 15.50
N ASN A 51 -17.40 -4.65 15.67
CA ASN A 51 -16.77 -4.21 16.92
C ASN A 51 -17.78 -4.20 18.08
N THR A 52 -19.00 -3.71 17.85
CA THR A 52 -20.08 -3.71 18.85
C THR A 52 -20.49 -5.13 19.25
N ALA A 53 -20.61 -6.04 18.27
CA ALA A 53 -20.91 -7.45 18.53
C ALA A 53 -19.81 -8.16 19.33
N MET A 54 -18.54 -7.83 19.08
CA MET A 54 -17.42 -8.33 19.87
C MET A 54 -17.39 -7.75 21.28
N ALA A 55 -17.63 -6.44 21.44
CA ALA A 55 -17.66 -5.77 22.75
C ALA A 55 -18.81 -6.26 23.65
N SER A 56 -19.92 -6.68 23.04
CA SER A 56 -21.07 -7.30 23.72
C SER A 56 -20.89 -8.80 23.98
N GLY A 57 -19.79 -9.41 23.51
CA GLY A 57 -19.48 -10.82 23.72
C GLY A 57 -20.21 -11.79 22.78
N HIS A 58 -20.82 -11.31 21.70
CA HIS A 58 -21.49 -12.15 20.70
C HIS A 58 -20.53 -12.78 19.68
N LEU A 59 -19.29 -12.28 19.58
CA LEU A 59 -18.26 -12.78 18.67
C LEU A 59 -16.96 -13.06 19.42
N ASP A 60 -16.31 -14.17 19.06
CA ASP A 60 -14.95 -14.44 19.48
C ASP A 60 -13.96 -13.54 18.71
N PRO A 61 -12.79 -13.21 19.29
CA PRO A 61 -11.74 -12.41 18.60
C PRO A 61 -11.15 -13.09 17.37
N SER A 62 -11.35 -14.40 17.20
CA SER A 62 -10.88 -15.19 16.06
C SER A 62 -11.92 -16.25 15.71
N PHE A 63 -12.45 -16.19 14.49
CA PHE A 63 -13.45 -17.15 13.99
C PHE A 63 -13.43 -17.22 12.47
N SER A 64 -14.17 -18.17 11.89
CA SER A 64 -14.33 -18.29 10.45
C SER A 64 -15.80 -18.26 10.04
N HIS A 65 -16.10 -17.65 8.90
CA HIS A 65 -17.44 -17.63 8.30
C HIS A 65 -17.33 -17.70 6.77
N ASN A 66 -18.05 -18.64 6.14
CA ASN A 66 -18.04 -18.86 4.67
C ASN A 66 -16.64 -18.97 4.04
N ASP A 67 -15.72 -19.72 4.66
CA ASP A 67 -14.31 -19.88 4.25
C ASP A 67 -13.42 -18.64 4.43
N TRP A 68 -13.95 -17.55 5.01
CA TRP A 68 -13.18 -16.38 5.42
C TRP A 68 -12.80 -16.47 6.90
N SER A 69 -11.58 -16.09 7.24
CA SER A 69 -11.12 -15.96 8.62
C SER A 69 -11.19 -14.51 9.08
N PHE A 70 -11.74 -14.31 10.27
CA PHE A 70 -11.84 -13.04 10.96
C PHE A 70 -10.89 -13.08 12.15
N SER A 71 -10.04 -12.06 12.28
CA SER A 71 -9.11 -11.91 13.39
C SER A 71 -9.10 -10.45 13.83
N HIS A 72 -9.52 -10.21 15.06
CA HIS A 72 -9.49 -8.88 15.65
C HIS A 72 -8.17 -8.66 16.40
N SER A 73 -7.48 -7.60 16.02
CA SER A 73 -6.35 -7.07 16.78
C SER A 73 -6.82 -5.85 17.57
N PRO A 74 -6.59 -5.77 18.90
CA PRO A 74 -7.00 -4.63 19.73
C PRO A 74 -6.19 -3.34 19.46
N GLY A 75 -5.53 -3.25 18.31
CA GLY A 75 -4.58 -2.21 17.95
C GLY A 75 -3.18 -2.46 18.49
N ARG A 76 -2.24 -1.60 18.07
CA ARG A 76 -0.87 -1.61 18.58
C ARG A 76 -0.85 -0.94 19.94
N LEU A 77 -0.56 -1.71 20.99
CA LEU A 77 -0.23 -1.15 22.29
C LEU A 77 1.01 -0.26 22.15
N THR A 78 0.79 1.04 22.31
CA THR A 78 1.85 2.05 22.27
C THR A 78 1.95 2.64 23.67
N TYR A 79 3.18 2.69 24.20
CA TYR A 79 3.44 3.24 25.52
C TYR A 79 4.03 4.64 25.35
N ASP A 80 3.39 5.63 25.97
CA ASP A 80 3.98 6.94 26.16
C ASP A 80 4.86 6.92 27.41
N PHE A 81 6.16 7.07 27.18
CA PHE A 81 7.12 7.06 28.26
C PHE A 81 7.24 8.45 28.90
N PRO A 82 7.34 8.55 30.25
CA PRO A 82 7.60 9.81 30.93
C PRO A 82 8.91 10.47 30.43
N ALA A 83 9.00 11.80 30.55
CA ALA A 83 10.15 12.57 30.05
C ALA A 83 11.51 12.07 30.55
N ALA A 84 11.57 11.53 31.78
CA ALA A 84 12.78 10.92 32.33
C ALA A 84 13.27 9.72 31.51
N VAL A 85 12.35 8.84 31.08
CA VAL A 85 12.68 7.66 30.26
C VAL A 85 13.07 8.08 28.85
N GLN A 86 12.36 9.04 28.25
CA GLN A 86 12.72 9.58 26.93
C GLN A 86 14.13 10.22 26.95
N GLN A 87 14.51 10.87 28.05
CA GLN A 87 15.84 11.44 28.19
C GLN A 87 16.92 10.36 28.27
N ILE A 88 16.65 9.25 28.96
CA ILE A 88 17.55 8.09 29.00
C ILE A 88 17.69 7.48 27.61
N GLU A 89 16.61 7.34 26.83
CA GLU A 89 16.68 6.86 25.45
C GLU A 89 17.55 7.76 24.56
N LYS A 90 17.40 9.09 24.69
CA LYS A 90 18.25 10.06 23.98
C LYS A 90 19.72 9.91 24.36
N GLN A 91 20.01 9.79 25.65
CA GLN A 91 21.38 9.56 26.14
C GLN A 91 21.95 8.23 25.63
N LEU A 92 21.16 7.17 25.65
CA LEU A 92 21.54 5.86 25.14
C LEU A 92 21.83 5.91 23.64
N LYS A 93 21.00 6.61 22.86
CA LYS A 93 21.21 6.81 21.43
C LYS A 93 22.51 7.58 21.17
N ALA A 94 22.74 8.68 21.88
CA ALA A 94 23.97 9.46 21.78
C ALA A 94 25.21 8.64 22.18
N ALA A 95 25.11 7.84 23.24
CA ALA A 95 26.20 6.96 23.69
C ALA A 95 26.51 5.86 22.66
N LYS A 96 25.50 5.29 22.01
CA LYS A 96 25.67 4.32 20.91
C LYS A 96 26.35 4.95 19.71
N GLU A 97 25.90 6.13 19.29
CA GLU A 97 26.52 6.88 18.19
C GLU A 97 27.97 7.25 18.51
N ALA A 98 28.23 7.70 19.73
CA ALA A 98 29.59 7.99 20.20
C ALA A 98 30.47 6.74 20.20
N ALA A 99 29.97 5.58 20.65
CA ALA A 99 30.73 4.33 20.63
C ALA A 99 31.07 3.87 19.21
N ILE A 100 30.16 4.09 18.25
CA ILE A 100 30.42 3.83 16.82
C ILE A 100 31.50 4.78 16.29
N GLN A 101 31.37 6.09 16.55
CA GLN A 101 32.35 7.09 16.11
C GLN A 101 33.73 6.89 16.72
N GLN A 102 33.79 6.46 17.99
CA GLN A 102 35.03 6.19 18.71
C GLN A 102 35.63 4.82 18.38
N GLY A 103 34.97 4.01 17.54
CA GLY A 103 35.43 2.66 17.17
C GLY A 103 35.42 1.64 18.31
N SER A 104 34.80 1.97 19.45
CA SER A 104 34.61 1.05 20.58
C SER A 104 33.41 0.11 20.36
N ALA A 105 32.54 0.41 19.39
CA ALA A 105 31.51 -0.49 18.91
C ALA A 105 32.08 -1.51 17.91
N THR A 106 31.84 -2.80 18.16
CA THR A 106 32.22 -3.88 17.23
C THR A 106 31.18 -4.04 16.12
N GLU A 107 31.56 -3.82 14.87
CA GLU A 107 30.70 -4.10 13.71
C GLU A 107 30.58 -5.61 13.48
N LYS A 108 29.34 -6.12 13.40
CA LYS A 108 29.06 -7.51 12.99
C LYS A 108 28.15 -7.47 11.77
N ARG A 109 28.69 -7.85 10.61
CA ARG A 109 27.92 -7.94 9.37
C ARG A 109 27.50 -9.40 9.13
N GLY A 110 26.20 -9.65 9.01
CA GLY A 110 25.70 -10.92 8.52
C GLY A 110 26.01 -11.11 7.03
N ASN A 111 26.00 -12.36 6.55
CA ASN A 111 26.25 -12.63 5.13
C ASN A 111 25.19 -11.95 4.25
N PRO A 112 25.59 -11.22 3.20
CA PRO A 112 24.63 -10.64 2.26
C PRO A 112 23.88 -11.76 1.53
N PHE A 113 22.56 -11.63 1.42
CA PHE A 113 21.71 -12.57 0.67
C PHE A 113 20.78 -11.83 -0.29
N TRP A 114 20.61 -12.38 -1.49
CA TRP A 114 19.61 -11.94 -2.45
C TRP A 114 18.36 -12.82 -2.31
N THR A 115 17.19 -12.20 -2.34
CA THR A 115 15.92 -12.94 -2.42
C THR A 115 15.33 -12.72 -3.81
N ILE A 116 15.26 -13.78 -4.62
CA ILE A 116 14.60 -13.79 -5.94
C ILE A 116 13.32 -14.61 -5.81
N ARG A 117 12.16 -14.02 -6.17
CA ARG A 117 10.87 -14.73 -6.17
C ARG A 117 10.35 -14.89 -7.61
N PRO A 118 9.76 -16.05 -7.96
CA PRO A 118 9.14 -16.22 -9.27
C PRO A 118 7.85 -15.39 -9.39
N PRO A 119 7.52 -14.85 -10.58
CA PRO A 119 6.22 -14.24 -10.81
C PRO A 119 5.12 -15.29 -10.67
N LYS A 120 4.01 -14.95 -9.99
CA LYS A 120 2.84 -15.82 -9.89
C LYS A 120 2.26 -16.02 -11.29
N THR A 121 2.45 -17.21 -11.85
CA THR A 121 1.73 -17.68 -13.03
C THR A 121 0.22 -17.63 -12.75
N GLN A 122 -0.50 -16.77 -13.45
CA GLN A 122 -1.95 -16.83 -13.54
C GLN A 122 -2.29 -17.95 -14.53
N PRO A 123 -3.05 -19.00 -14.15
CA PRO A 123 -3.57 -19.92 -15.15
C PRO A 123 -4.69 -19.22 -15.92
N LEU A 124 -4.50 -19.11 -17.24
CA LEU A 124 -5.53 -18.68 -18.20
C LEU A 124 -6.74 -19.65 -18.13
N PRO A 125 -7.99 -19.17 -18.12
CA PRO A 125 -9.15 -20.02 -18.28
C PRO A 125 -9.31 -20.44 -19.75
N PHE A 126 -9.64 -21.72 -19.95
CA PHE A 126 -10.13 -22.27 -21.23
C PHE A 126 -11.51 -21.68 -21.58
#